data_AF-A0A975SMG3-F1
#
_entry.id   AF-A0A975SMG3-F1
#
_cell.length_a   1.000
_cell.length_b   1.000
_cell.length_c   1.000
_cell.angle_alpha   90.00
_cell.angle_beta   90.00
_cell.angle_gamma   90.00
#
_symmetry.space_group_name_H-M   'P 1'
#
loop_
_entity.id
_entity.type
_entity.pdbx_description
1 polymer ?
#
loop_
_entity_poly.entity_id
_entity_poly.type
_entity_poly.pdbx_seq_one_letter_code
_entity_poly.pdbx_strand_id
1 'polypeptide(L)'
;MEDAMNPAAMSLAQVRFHAALTPGASTAPLALSQLLTQLSTDSQLQVFDAEPIGHSTGDEFPFLPYMYAMGTPPDDAASAAWEAAIRWLLTALRNWDASVGNSRNKLRAMLGAITALDANLAGLSGVATQVASTQLIAGLRHLIESTEVGPGFNEWRFPEFRQQIESLASSGNLERLWQMVPHMNVFPSPDFRSAVVFMFNAEPAELAAIIESRDDVLFSALICTVLESQAIVLASRVNNLVFKFVSVAISWQDRSAGPSQSTQSTLQALLLQVAQTSAADWAAWMQALFKAPGHNPSLDAALGSVLQQLSQVHWTAFFKALSLNYSHRAAAPVANTLVPFANSGNTAGKTVMWAIAHQVWSDWDYGKNEGDSAMFAPAACALDFPVAMYYASLQNHDRLAEERKLQEAIDTVEQEWFTSVTELVTERNRLKSRLRLVQHGNALANGSDQALPPPIQPDADQYARSRYHYHDVNIF
;
A
#
# COMPACT_ATOMS: atom_id res chain seq x y z
N MET A 1 -15.15 -5.14 9.03
CA MET A 1 -15.89 -5.10 7.75
C MET A 1 -16.79 -3.88 7.86
N GLU A 2 -16.21 -2.69 7.71
CA GLU A 2 -17.01 -1.48 7.51
C GLU A 2 -17.64 -1.64 6.12
N ASP A 3 -18.97 -1.71 6.06
CA ASP A 3 -19.67 -1.67 4.79
C ASP A 3 -19.25 -0.39 4.06
N ALA A 4 -18.78 -0.52 2.82
CA ALA A 4 -18.41 0.62 2.00
C ALA A 4 -19.57 1.63 1.99
N MET A 5 -19.33 2.82 2.52
CA MET A 5 -20.34 3.86 2.69
C MET A 5 -21.04 4.14 1.35
N ASN A 6 -22.36 4.27 1.37
CA ASN A 6 -23.14 4.44 0.16
C ASN A 6 -22.73 5.73 -0.60
N PRO A 7 -22.32 5.66 -1.89
CA PRO A 7 -21.91 6.84 -2.66
C PRO A 7 -22.96 7.94 -2.75
N ALA A 8 -24.26 7.57 -2.75
CA ALA A 8 -25.35 8.53 -2.75
C ALA A 8 -25.44 9.29 -1.41
N ALA A 9 -25.12 8.63 -0.28
CA ALA A 9 -25.06 9.28 1.02
C ALA A 9 -23.92 10.31 1.09
N MET A 10 -22.73 9.96 0.57
CA MET A 10 -21.60 10.87 0.48
C MET A 10 -21.92 12.10 -0.38
N SER A 11 -22.55 11.90 -1.54
CA SER A 11 -23.01 12.98 -2.42
C SER A 11 -24.04 13.89 -1.75
N LEU A 12 -25.01 13.31 -1.03
CA LEU A 12 -26.02 14.07 -0.30
C LEU A 12 -25.41 14.92 0.82
N ALA A 13 -24.49 14.36 1.60
CA ALA A 13 -23.76 15.09 2.64
C ALA A 13 -22.95 16.25 2.03
N GLN A 14 -22.25 16.03 0.92
CA GLN A 14 -21.56 17.09 0.18
C GLN A 14 -22.50 18.24 -0.20
N VAL A 15 -23.64 17.95 -0.81
CA VAL A 15 -24.62 18.97 -1.19
C VAL A 15 -25.09 19.78 0.03
N ARG A 16 -25.34 19.11 1.15
CA ARG A 16 -25.85 19.77 2.37
C ARG A 16 -24.80 20.63 3.06
N PHE A 17 -23.55 20.16 3.15
CA PHE A 17 -22.45 20.96 3.67
C PHE A 17 -22.20 22.21 2.82
N HIS A 18 -22.27 22.10 1.48
CA HIS A 18 -22.15 23.26 0.60
C HIS A 18 -23.32 24.24 0.77
N ALA A 19 -24.55 23.76 0.87
CA ALA A 19 -25.73 24.60 1.13
C ALA A 19 -25.60 25.34 2.48
N ALA A 20 -25.07 24.69 3.50
CA ALA A 20 -24.82 25.26 4.82
C ALA A 20 -23.79 26.41 4.83
N LEU A 21 -22.98 26.59 3.78
CA LEU A 21 -22.09 27.76 3.65
C LEU A 21 -22.86 29.06 3.33
N THR A 22 -24.07 28.96 2.81
CA THR A 22 -24.94 30.10 2.50
C THR A 22 -25.73 30.56 3.72
N PRO A 23 -26.05 31.87 3.85
CA PRO A 23 -26.86 32.36 4.96
C PRO A 23 -28.24 31.69 5.02
N GLY A 24 -28.67 31.29 6.22
CA GLY A 24 -29.96 30.63 6.44
C GLY A 24 -30.18 30.31 7.93
N ALA A 25 -31.22 29.52 8.22
CA ALA A 25 -31.50 29.07 9.60
C ALA A 25 -30.26 28.36 10.18
N SER A 26 -29.87 28.71 11.40
CA SER A 26 -28.68 28.16 12.05
C SER A 26 -29.03 27.83 13.49
N THR A 27 -28.98 26.53 13.82
CA THR A 27 -29.45 26.01 15.10
C THR A 27 -28.44 24.99 15.60
N ALA A 28 -27.92 25.17 16.81
CA ALA A 28 -27.02 24.17 17.41
C ALA A 28 -27.79 22.88 17.73
N PRO A 29 -27.20 21.68 17.51
CA PRO A 29 -27.70 20.46 18.12
C PRO A 29 -27.87 20.63 19.63
N LEU A 30 -28.96 20.11 20.19
CA LEU A 30 -29.34 20.30 21.58
C LEU A 30 -28.25 19.76 22.51
N ALA A 31 -27.80 18.52 22.31
CA ALA A 31 -26.77 17.87 23.11
C ALA A 31 -25.46 18.66 23.09
N LEU A 32 -25.06 19.16 21.91
CA LEU A 32 -23.85 19.96 21.76
C LEU A 32 -23.98 21.30 22.48
N SER A 33 -25.12 21.98 22.36
CA SER A 33 -25.34 23.27 23.03
C SER A 33 -25.28 23.16 24.56
N GLN A 34 -25.83 22.08 25.11
CA GLN A 34 -25.79 21.77 26.54
C GLN A 34 -24.34 21.51 27.00
N LEU A 35 -23.60 20.69 26.26
CA LEU A 35 -22.21 20.38 26.56
C LEU A 35 -21.31 21.62 26.47
N LEU A 36 -21.46 22.46 25.45
CA LEU A 36 -20.67 23.69 25.32
C LEU A 36 -20.97 24.69 26.45
N THR A 37 -22.20 24.70 26.96
CA THR A 37 -22.58 25.49 28.14
C THR A 37 -21.87 24.95 29.39
N GLN A 38 -21.89 23.64 29.61
CA GLN A 38 -21.19 22.99 30.72
C GLN A 38 -19.67 23.26 30.69
N LEU A 39 -19.05 23.10 29.52
CA LEU A 39 -17.62 23.40 29.31
C LEU A 39 -17.29 24.89 29.48
N SER A 40 -18.28 25.79 29.42
CA SER A 40 -18.06 27.20 29.70
C SER A 40 -18.10 27.51 31.20
N THR A 41 -18.77 26.67 32.00
CA THR A 41 -18.89 26.83 33.45
C THR A 41 -17.86 26.04 34.25
N ASP A 42 -17.40 24.90 33.75
CA ASP A 42 -16.47 24.01 34.46
C ASP A 42 -15.06 24.08 33.88
N SER A 43 -14.13 24.72 34.60
CA SER A 43 -12.74 24.93 34.18
C SER A 43 -11.81 23.74 34.42
N GLN A 44 -12.28 22.63 34.99
CA GLN A 44 -11.41 21.53 35.47
C GLN A 44 -11.54 20.20 34.72
N LEU A 45 -12.33 20.10 33.65
CA LEU A 45 -12.43 18.87 32.83
C LEU A 45 -11.14 18.61 32.05
N GLN A 46 -10.25 17.78 32.61
CA GLN A 46 -8.95 17.45 32.01
C GLN A 46 -9.02 16.37 30.92
N VAL A 47 -9.99 15.45 30.97
CA VAL A 47 -10.14 14.38 29.98
C VAL A 47 -11.49 14.54 29.27
N PHE A 48 -11.44 14.83 27.97
CA PHE A 48 -12.61 14.96 27.11
C PHE A 48 -12.63 13.84 26.07
N ASP A 49 -13.73 13.12 26.00
CA ASP A 49 -14.02 12.12 24.98
C ASP A 49 -15.10 12.64 24.02
N ALA A 50 -14.81 12.60 22.72
CA ALA A 50 -15.69 13.10 21.68
C ALA A 50 -16.71 12.05 21.20
N GLU A 51 -16.56 10.78 21.58
CA GLU A 51 -17.46 9.71 21.15
C GLU A 51 -18.90 9.87 21.69
N PRO A 52 -19.13 10.20 22.99
CA PRO A 52 -20.48 10.39 23.52
C PRO A 52 -21.25 11.52 22.84
N ILE A 53 -20.56 12.62 22.50
CA ILE A 53 -21.21 13.76 21.84
C ILE A 53 -21.52 13.46 20.36
N GLY A 54 -20.69 12.65 19.69
CA GLY A 54 -20.99 12.15 18.35
C GLY A 54 -22.30 11.35 18.35
N HIS A 55 -22.43 10.38 19.25
CA HIS A 55 -23.68 9.59 19.38
C HIS A 55 -24.90 10.45 19.71
N SER A 56 -24.79 11.31 20.72
CA SER A 56 -25.93 12.15 21.14
C SER A 56 -26.36 13.13 20.05
N THR A 57 -25.41 13.64 19.24
CA THR A 57 -25.72 14.50 18.09
C THR A 57 -26.40 13.69 16.99
N GLY A 58 -25.94 12.46 16.70
CA GLY A 58 -26.54 11.58 15.70
C GLY A 58 -27.98 11.18 16.05
N ASP A 59 -28.27 10.96 17.33
CA ASP A 59 -29.62 10.59 17.81
C ASP A 59 -30.67 11.69 17.57
N GLU A 60 -30.26 12.96 17.46
CA GLU A 60 -31.16 14.07 17.09
C GLU A 60 -31.61 13.98 15.62
N PHE A 61 -30.93 13.20 14.79
CA PHE A 61 -31.20 13.03 13.35
C PHE A 61 -31.38 11.55 13.00
N PRO A 62 -32.52 10.93 13.38
CA PRO A 62 -32.75 9.49 13.27
C PRO A 62 -32.78 8.94 11.83
N PHE A 63 -32.80 9.81 10.82
CA PHE A 63 -32.70 9.42 9.42
C PHE A 63 -31.26 9.08 9.00
N LEU A 64 -30.23 9.54 9.72
CA LEU A 64 -28.82 9.38 9.33
C LEU A 64 -28.41 7.91 9.13
N PRO A 65 -28.77 6.95 10.00
CA PRO A 65 -28.46 5.54 9.76
C PRO A 65 -29.04 5.01 8.43
N TYR A 66 -30.28 5.40 8.10
CA TYR A 66 -30.94 5.01 6.86
C TYR A 66 -30.31 5.69 5.64
N MET A 67 -29.92 6.95 5.78
CA MET A 67 -29.20 7.69 4.75
C MET A 67 -27.85 7.05 4.46
N TYR A 68 -27.06 6.71 5.48
CA TYR A 68 -25.75 6.07 5.31
C TYR A 68 -25.85 4.69 4.66
N ALA A 69 -26.84 3.88 5.05
CA ALA A 69 -27.02 2.54 4.50
C ALA A 69 -27.62 2.55 3.08
N MET A 70 -28.70 3.31 2.87
CA MET A 70 -29.51 3.22 1.64
C MET A 70 -29.37 4.41 0.69
N GLY A 71 -28.70 5.50 1.10
CA GLY A 71 -28.64 6.73 0.32
C GLY A 71 -29.98 7.46 0.23
N THR A 72 -30.94 7.11 1.08
CA THR A 72 -32.29 7.70 1.08
C THR A 72 -32.23 9.11 1.67
N PRO A 73 -32.66 10.15 0.92
CA PRO A 73 -32.70 11.50 1.46
C PRO A 73 -33.78 11.63 2.55
N PRO A 74 -33.57 12.49 3.57
CA PRO A 74 -34.61 12.85 4.52
C PRO A 74 -35.75 13.62 3.84
N ASP A 75 -36.88 13.75 4.55
CA ASP A 75 -37.93 14.70 4.17
C ASP A 75 -37.44 16.16 4.28
N ASP A 76 -38.21 17.10 3.73
CA ASP A 76 -37.81 18.51 3.67
C ASP A 76 -37.58 19.13 5.05
N ALA A 77 -38.36 18.72 6.06
CA ALA A 77 -38.26 19.27 7.42
C ALA A 77 -36.97 18.78 8.11
N ALA A 78 -36.70 17.47 8.07
CA ALA A 78 -35.49 16.86 8.59
C ALA A 78 -34.25 17.33 7.82
N SER A 79 -34.37 17.50 6.49
CA SER A 79 -33.32 18.07 5.66
C SER A 79 -32.97 19.52 6.06
N ALA A 80 -33.97 20.36 6.31
CA ALA A 80 -33.77 21.74 6.72
C ALA A 80 -33.15 21.83 8.13
N ALA A 81 -33.58 20.98 9.06
CA ALA A 81 -33.02 20.90 10.40
C ALA A 81 -31.54 20.46 10.37
N TRP A 82 -31.21 19.45 9.56
CA TRP A 82 -29.84 18.96 9.38
C TRP A 82 -28.93 20.03 8.78
N GLU A 83 -29.38 20.72 7.74
CA GLU A 83 -28.63 21.83 7.14
C GLU A 83 -28.42 22.98 8.14
N ALA A 84 -29.42 23.30 8.96
CA ALA A 84 -29.30 24.33 9.99
C ALA A 84 -28.27 23.98 11.08
N ALA A 85 -28.18 22.70 11.45
CA ALA A 85 -27.18 22.18 12.39
C ALA A 85 -25.77 22.20 11.80
N ILE A 86 -25.60 21.75 10.55
CA ILE A 86 -24.32 21.84 9.85
C ILE A 86 -23.89 23.31 9.75
N ARG A 87 -24.78 24.21 9.30
CA ARG A 87 -24.49 25.65 9.18
C ARG A 87 -24.00 26.25 10.49
N TRP A 88 -24.66 25.89 11.59
CA TRP A 88 -24.24 26.32 12.92
C TRP A 88 -22.83 25.84 13.27
N LEU A 89 -22.54 24.55 13.07
CA LEU A 89 -21.23 23.96 13.33
C LEU A 89 -20.11 24.57 12.48
N LEU A 90 -20.33 24.73 11.17
CA LEU A 90 -19.34 25.36 10.28
C LEU A 90 -19.05 26.81 10.69
N THR A 91 -20.10 27.55 11.09
CA THR A 91 -19.94 28.93 11.59
C THR A 91 -19.20 28.96 12.92
N ALA A 92 -19.50 28.04 13.83
CA ALA A 92 -18.85 27.95 15.13
C ALA A 92 -17.37 27.55 15.01
N LEU A 93 -17.05 26.61 14.11
CA LEU A 93 -15.66 26.22 13.80
C LEU A 93 -14.88 27.38 13.17
N ARG A 94 -15.47 28.08 12.19
CA ARG A 94 -14.84 29.23 11.53
C ARG A 94 -14.48 30.34 12.52
N ASN A 95 -15.38 30.59 13.48
CA ASN A 95 -15.23 31.62 14.51
C ASN A 95 -14.63 31.06 15.82
N TRP A 96 -14.03 29.87 15.80
CA TRP A 96 -13.43 29.29 16.98
C TRP A 96 -12.23 30.12 17.44
N ASP A 97 -12.17 30.38 18.75
CA ASP A 97 -11.13 31.19 19.38
C ASP A 97 -10.44 30.41 20.50
N ALA A 98 -9.11 30.32 20.40
CA ALA A 98 -8.24 29.68 21.38
C ALA A 98 -8.24 30.39 22.74
N SER A 99 -8.57 31.70 22.79
CA SER A 99 -8.53 32.52 24.01
C SER A 99 -9.65 32.22 25.01
N VAL A 100 -10.71 31.52 24.56
CA VAL A 100 -11.87 31.20 25.39
C VAL A 100 -11.56 30.03 26.33
N GLY A 101 -12.08 30.07 27.56
CA GLY A 101 -11.97 28.97 28.51
C GLY A 101 -12.46 27.63 27.93
N ASN A 102 -11.67 26.58 28.12
CA ASN A 102 -11.87 25.23 27.56
C ASN A 102 -12.02 25.20 26.03
N SER A 103 -11.42 26.16 25.31
CA SER A 103 -11.48 26.25 23.83
C SER A 103 -11.15 24.93 23.15
N ARG A 104 -10.18 24.17 23.66
CA ARG A 104 -9.78 22.86 23.12
C ARG A 104 -10.88 21.81 23.24
N ASN A 105 -11.47 21.62 24.42
CA ASN A 105 -12.56 20.65 24.60
C ASN A 105 -13.79 21.06 23.79
N LYS A 106 -14.05 22.36 23.66
CA LYS A 106 -15.10 22.88 22.78
C LYS A 106 -14.82 22.56 21.30
N LEU A 107 -13.57 22.70 20.84
CA LEU A 107 -13.18 22.31 19.49
C LEU A 107 -13.41 20.82 19.27
N ARG A 108 -12.93 19.96 20.18
CA ARG A 108 -13.15 18.51 20.12
C ARG A 108 -14.63 18.14 20.07
N ALA A 109 -15.46 18.80 20.89
CA ALA A 109 -16.90 18.57 20.88
C ALA A 109 -17.55 18.92 19.53
N MET A 110 -17.19 20.07 18.95
CA MET A 110 -17.68 20.47 17.63
C MET A 110 -17.20 19.51 16.52
N LEU A 111 -15.95 19.04 16.60
CA LEU A 111 -15.38 18.10 15.64
C LEU A 111 -16.00 16.70 15.75
N GLY A 112 -16.35 16.24 16.95
CA GLY A 112 -17.10 14.98 17.13
C GLY A 112 -18.54 15.08 16.64
N ALA A 113 -19.20 16.20 16.91
CA ALA A 113 -20.56 16.46 16.42
C ALA A 113 -20.62 16.55 14.89
N ILE A 114 -19.64 17.20 14.24
CA ILE A 114 -19.63 17.29 12.78
C ILE A 114 -19.34 15.94 12.12
N THR A 115 -18.53 15.06 12.74
CA THR A 115 -18.36 13.68 12.27
C THR A 115 -19.70 12.95 12.22
N ALA A 116 -20.51 13.11 13.26
CA ALA A 116 -21.80 12.44 13.38
C ALA A 116 -22.85 12.93 12.37
N LEU A 117 -22.72 14.16 11.87
CA LEU A 117 -23.64 14.73 10.87
C LEU A 117 -23.19 14.52 9.42
N ASP A 118 -22.01 13.96 9.19
CA ASP A 118 -21.45 13.77 7.84
C ASP A 118 -21.53 12.31 7.40
N ALA A 119 -21.48 12.05 6.09
CA ALA A 119 -21.35 10.72 5.53
C ALA A 119 -19.86 10.46 5.20
N ASN A 120 -19.17 9.77 6.09
CA ASN A 120 -17.74 9.47 5.99
C ASN A 120 -16.86 10.72 5.71
N LEU A 121 -17.18 11.84 6.38
CA LEU A 121 -16.48 13.12 6.25
C LEU A 121 -16.44 13.71 4.83
N ALA A 122 -17.30 13.23 3.92
CA ALA A 122 -17.35 13.67 2.53
C ALA A 122 -17.79 15.13 2.41
N GLY A 123 -18.74 15.56 3.24
CA GLY A 123 -19.23 16.94 3.29
C GLY A 123 -18.16 17.91 3.79
N LEU A 124 -17.54 17.59 4.94
CA LEU A 124 -16.48 18.37 5.55
C LEU A 124 -15.29 18.54 4.61
N SER A 125 -14.88 17.47 3.93
CA SER A 125 -13.81 17.51 2.92
C SER A 125 -14.08 18.56 1.84
N GLY A 126 -15.33 18.66 1.39
CA GLY A 126 -15.74 19.59 0.33
C GLY A 126 -15.75 21.06 0.76
N VAL A 127 -15.88 21.35 2.06
CA VAL A 127 -16.04 22.72 2.58
C VAL A 127 -14.90 23.22 3.46
N ALA A 128 -13.87 22.40 3.70
CA ALA A 128 -12.79 22.70 4.65
C ALA A 128 -12.09 24.04 4.36
N THR A 129 -11.80 24.33 3.08
CA THR A 129 -11.07 25.56 2.68
C THR A 129 -11.88 26.83 2.93
N GLN A 130 -13.21 26.78 2.80
CA GLN A 130 -14.11 27.92 3.01
C GLN A 130 -14.35 28.20 4.50
N VAL A 131 -14.16 27.19 5.35
CA VAL A 131 -14.34 27.27 6.81
C VAL A 131 -13.02 27.57 7.52
N ALA A 132 -11.88 27.30 6.88
CA ALA A 132 -10.56 27.50 7.44
C ALA A 132 -10.34 28.95 7.93
N SER A 133 -9.80 29.07 9.14
CA SER A 133 -9.31 30.32 9.71
C SER A 133 -7.96 30.05 10.39
N THR A 134 -7.10 31.06 10.49
CA THR A 134 -5.76 30.89 11.09
C THR A 134 -5.84 30.34 12.52
N GLN A 135 -6.83 30.78 13.30
CA GLN A 135 -7.06 30.27 14.65
C GLN A 135 -7.49 28.80 14.62
N LEU A 136 -8.46 28.44 13.79
CA LEU A 136 -8.92 27.06 13.65
C LEU A 136 -7.78 26.13 13.23
N ILE A 137 -6.98 26.49 12.21
CA ILE A 137 -5.84 25.70 11.76
C ILE A 137 -4.82 25.48 12.89
N ALA A 138 -4.51 26.52 13.67
CA ALA A 138 -3.63 26.38 14.84
C ALA A 138 -4.22 25.46 15.92
N GLY A 139 -5.53 25.53 16.14
CA GLY A 139 -6.25 24.65 17.06
C GLY A 139 -6.24 23.18 16.61
N LEU A 140 -6.50 22.94 15.33
CA LEU A 140 -6.45 21.60 14.72
C LEU A 140 -5.04 21.03 14.76
N ARG A 141 -4.02 21.84 14.43
CA ARG A 141 -2.62 21.45 14.54
C ARG A 141 -2.29 21.00 15.95
N HIS A 142 -2.60 21.80 16.96
CA HIS A 142 -2.34 21.43 18.35
C HIS A 142 -3.09 20.15 18.73
N LEU A 143 -4.36 20.01 18.33
CA LEU A 143 -5.15 18.80 18.63
C LEU A 143 -4.44 17.57 18.09
N ILE A 144 -4.09 17.57 16.80
CA ILE A 144 -3.41 16.45 16.12
C ILE A 144 -2.04 16.18 16.74
N GLU A 145 -1.23 17.22 16.96
CA GLU A 145 0.11 17.11 17.58
C GLU A 145 0.06 16.61 19.03
N SER A 146 -1.06 16.77 19.73
CA SER A 146 -1.23 16.34 21.12
C SER A 146 -1.86 14.96 21.27
N THR A 147 -2.32 14.33 20.18
CA THR A 147 -2.98 13.02 20.23
C THR A 147 -1.98 11.94 20.66
N GLU A 148 -2.22 11.32 21.81
CA GLU A 148 -1.49 10.12 22.19
C GLU A 148 -1.94 8.95 21.32
N VAL A 149 -0.97 8.23 20.78
CA VAL A 149 -1.23 7.05 19.95
C VAL A 149 -0.60 5.86 20.63
N GLY A 150 -1.38 4.80 20.80
CA GLY A 150 -0.95 3.50 21.29
C GLY A 150 -1.54 2.39 20.40
N PRO A 151 -0.93 1.20 20.36
CA PRO A 151 -1.45 0.06 19.61
C PRO A 151 -2.68 -0.55 20.30
N GLY A 152 -3.82 0.15 20.25
CA GLY A 152 -5.16 -0.26 20.69
C GLY A 152 -5.24 -1.40 21.71
N PHE A 153 -6.00 -2.45 21.37
CA PHE A 153 -6.18 -3.65 22.21
C PHE A 153 -4.89 -4.44 22.47
N ASN A 154 -3.87 -4.25 21.64
CA ASN A 154 -2.65 -5.06 21.68
C ASN A 154 -1.65 -4.57 22.73
N GLU A 155 -1.64 -3.29 23.08
CA GLU A 155 -0.73 -2.74 24.11
C GLU A 155 -0.97 -3.39 25.48
N TRP A 156 -2.23 -3.67 25.80
CA TRP A 156 -2.64 -4.30 27.06
C TRP A 156 -2.19 -5.76 27.15
N ARG A 157 -2.13 -6.44 26.00
CA ARG A 157 -1.76 -7.86 25.90
C ARG A 157 -0.26 -8.05 25.67
N PHE A 158 0.39 -7.09 25.02
CA PHE A 158 1.79 -7.11 24.61
C PHE A 158 2.41 -5.72 24.84
N PRO A 159 2.87 -5.42 26.07
CA PRO A 159 3.42 -4.11 26.42
C PRO A 159 4.64 -3.70 25.57
N GLU A 160 5.41 -4.69 25.10
CA GLU A 160 6.61 -4.48 24.27
C GLU A 160 6.28 -4.22 22.79
N PHE A 161 5.01 -4.36 22.39
CA PHE A 161 4.60 -4.31 20.98
C PHE A 161 4.88 -2.95 20.35
N ARG A 162 4.63 -1.85 21.09
CA ARG A 162 4.98 -0.49 20.66
C ARG A 162 6.47 -0.36 20.38
N GLN A 163 7.30 -0.73 21.36
CA GLN A 163 8.76 -0.66 21.24
C GLN A 163 9.28 -1.50 20.08
N GLN A 164 8.68 -2.66 19.83
CA GLN A 164 9.02 -3.49 18.68
C GLN A 164 8.72 -2.78 17.35
N ILE A 165 7.54 -2.21 17.20
CA ILE A 165 7.15 -1.49 15.97
C ILE A 165 8.09 -0.29 15.74
N GLU A 166 8.32 0.52 16.77
CA GLU A 166 9.23 1.66 16.71
C GLU A 166 10.65 1.23 16.35
N SER A 167 11.15 0.15 16.98
CA SER A 167 12.47 -0.40 16.66
C SER A 167 12.59 -0.89 15.21
N LEU A 168 11.53 -1.46 14.63
CA LEU A 168 11.53 -1.88 13.23
C LEU A 168 11.53 -0.69 12.27
N ALA A 169 10.76 0.35 12.58
CA ALA A 169 10.75 1.59 11.83
C ALA A 169 12.13 2.27 11.85
N SER A 170 12.72 2.45 13.04
CA SER A 170 14.03 3.10 13.18
C SER A 170 15.20 2.29 12.61
N SER A 171 15.10 0.95 12.59
CA SER A 171 16.12 0.09 11.98
C SER A 171 15.97 -0.08 10.47
N GLY A 172 14.92 0.49 9.87
CA GLY A 172 14.64 0.33 8.44
C GLY A 172 14.21 -1.09 8.05
N ASN A 173 13.79 -1.93 9.00
CA ASN A 173 13.32 -3.28 8.73
C ASN A 173 11.87 -3.28 8.24
N LEU A 174 11.68 -2.75 7.04
CA LEU A 174 10.37 -2.58 6.43
C LEU A 174 9.66 -3.90 6.12
N GLU A 175 10.40 -4.99 5.87
CA GLU A 175 9.80 -6.31 5.63
C GLU A 175 9.06 -6.82 6.88
N ARG A 176 9.67 -6.67 8.06
CA ARG A 176 8.99 -7.08 9.30
C ARG A 176 7.92 -6.07 9.71
N LEU A 177 8.15 -4.78 9.47
CA LEU A 177 7.15 -3.74 9.70
C LEU A 177 5.88 -4.00 8.87
N TRP A 178 6.03 -4.35 7.59
CA TRP A 178 4.94 -4.76 6.69
C TRP A 178 4.00 -5.78 7.35
N GLN A 179 4.59 -6.82 7.93
CA GLN A 179 3.86 -7.91 8.58
C GLN A 179 3.12 -7.44 9.85
N MET A 180 3.57 -6.35 10.47
CA MET A 180 2.96 -5.79 11.68
C MET A 180 1.88 -4.75 11.40
N VAL A 181 1.85 -4.10 10.23
CA VAL A 181 0.85 -3.07 9.88
C VAL A 181 -0.59 -3.55 10.13
N PRO A 182 -1.04 -4.75 9.69
CA PRO A 182 -2.38 -5.26 9.96
C PRO A 182 -2.70 -5.45 11.45
N HIS A 183 -1.69 -5.45 12.31
CA HIS A 183 -1.81 -5.71 13.74
C HIS A 183 -1.61 -4.47 14.61
N MET A 184 -1.35 -3.29 14.00
CA MET A 184 -1.20 -2.05 14.75
C MET A 184 -2.51 -1.62 15.43
N ASN A 185 -3.67 -1.96 14.84
CA ASN A 185 -5.01 -1.76 15.43
C ASN A 185 -5.20 -0.36 16.04
N VAL A 186 -4.93 0.67 15.22
CA VAL A 186 -5.10 2.07 15.62
C VAL A 186 -6.55 2.50 15.41
N PHE A 187 -7.15 3.17 16.41
CA PHE A 187 -8.55 3.59 16.38
C PHE A 187 -8.64 5.11 16.53
N PRO A 188 -8.80 5.86 15.42
CA PRO A 188 -8.92 7.30 15.48
C PRO A 188 -10.28 7.71 16.04
N SER A 189 -10.25 8.55 17.08
CA SER A 189 -11.44 9.14 17.68
C SER A 189 -12.17 10.07 16.67
N PRO A 190 -13.49 10.29 16.80
CA PRO A 190 -14.26 11.09 15.83
C PRO A 190 -13.69 12.50 15.60
N ASP A 191 -13.30 13.18 16.68
CA ASP A 191 -12.69 14.51 16.63
C ASP A 191 -11.35 14.51 15.88
N PHE A 192 -10.51 13.48 16.09
CA PHE A 192 -9.26 13.31 15.37
C PHE A 192 -9.50 13.05 13.88
N ARG A 193 -10.47 12.18 13.53
CA ARG A 193 -10.84 11.92 12.13
C ARG A 193 -11.22 13.22 11.42
N SER A 194 -12.14 14.00 12.00
CA SER A 194 -12.55 15.30 11.46
C SER A 194 -11.38 16.28 11.35
N ALA A 195 -10.51 16.35 12.36
CA ALA A 195 -9.36 17.26 12.34
C ALA A 195 -8.38 16.94 11.21
N VAL A 196 -8.06 15.66 11.01
CA VAL A 196 -7.14 15.20 9.96
C VAL A 196 -7.72 15.43 8.57
N VAL A 197 -9.00 15.08 8.35
CA VAL A 197 -9.68 15.33 7.08
C VAL A 197 -9.77 16.83 6.78
N PHE A 198 -10.07 17.66 7.78
CA PHE A 198 -10.08 19.10 7.63
C PHE A 198 -8.69 19.61 7.22
N MET A 199 -7.65 19.26 7.97
CA MET A 199 -6.28 19.69 7.71
C MET A 199 -5.77 19.22 6.36
N PHE A 200 -6.08 17.98 5.95
CA PHE A 200 -5.69 17.46 4.63
C PHE A 200 -6.28 18.28 3.48
N ASN A 201 -7.53 18.73 3.60
CA ASN A 201 -8.20 19.49 2.54
C ASN A 201 -7.90 21.00 2.60
N ALA A 202 -7.68 21.57 3.79
CA ALA A 202 -7.43 23.00 3.97
C ALA A 202 -5.93 23.37 3.92
N GLU A 203 -5.09 22.66 4.68
CA GLU A 203 -3.66 22.96 4.87
C GLU A 203 -2.82 21.67 4.85
N PRO A 204 -2.78 20.93 3.73
CA PRO A 204 -2.05 19.66 3.63
C PRO A 204 -0.54 19.78 3.91
N ALA A 205 0.04 20.96 3.70
CA ALA A 205 1.45 21.21 4.01
C ALA A 205 1.72 21.24 5.53
N GLU A 206 0.81 21.84 6.31
CA GLU A 206 0.90 21.81 7.77
C GLU A 206 0.70 20.39 8.31
N LEU A 207 -0.24 19.63 7.74
CA LEU A 207 -0.42 18.22 8.12
C LEU A 207 0.85 17.39 7.84
N ALA A 208 1.50 17.61 6.70
CA ALA A 208 2.78 16.98 6.38
C ALA A 208 3.87 17.36 7.39
N ALA A 209 3.95 18.65 7.79
CA ALA A 209 4.91 19.13 8.78
C ALA A 209 4.69 18.49 10.17
N ILE A 210 3.44 18.25 10.57
CA ILE A 210 3.10 17.53 11.81
C ILE A 210 3.61 16.08 11.77
N ILE A 211 3.43 15.40 10.64
CA ILE A 211 3.92 14.02 10.47
C ILE A 211 5.45 13.98 10.58
N GLU A 212 6.14 14.93 9.95
CA GLU A 212 7.60 15.02 10.03
C GLU A 212 8.11 15.33 11.43
N SER A 213 7.41 16.21 12.18
CA SER A 213 7.84 16.58 13.52
C SER A 213 7.61 15.47 14.55
N ARG A 214 6.53 14.68 14.38
CA ARG A 214 6.19 13.56 15.27
C ARG A 214 7.10 12.35 15.07
N ASP A 215 7.47 12.05 13.83
CA ASP A 215 8.28 10.87 13.44
C ASP A 215 7.90 9.57 14.18
N ASP A 216 6.58 9.33 14.27
CA ASP A 216 6.00 8.19 14.98
C ASP A 216 5.22 7.31 13.98
N VAL A 217 5.55 6.03 13.96
CA VAL A 217 5.00 5.02 13.04
C VAL A 217 3.54 4.66 13.36
N LEU A 218 3.15 4.65 14.64
CA LEU A 218 1.75 4.42 15.04
C LEU A 218 0.91 5.65 14.71
N PHE A 219 1.45 6.85 14.93
CA PHE A 219 0.82 8.09 14.51
C PHE A 219 0.67 8.15 12.98
N SER A 220 1.69 7.71 12.24
CA SER A 220 1.63 7.56 10.78
C SER A 220 0.51 6.61 10.36
N ALA A 221 0.41 5.46 11.01
CA ALA A 221 -0.66 4.49 10.78
C ALA A 221 -2.04 5.11 11.08
N LEU A 222 -2.18 5.84 12.19
CA LEU A 222 -3.42 6.50 12.58
C LEU A 222 -3.90 7.50 11.51
N ILE A 223 -3.01 8.36 11.01
CA ILE A 223 -3.33 9.29 9.92
C ILE A 223 -3.71 8.53 8.64
N CYS A 224 -2.96 7.48 8.29
CA CYS A 224 -3.23 6.68 7.10
C CYS A 224 -4.57 5.94 7.19
N THR A 225 -4.98 5.49 8.37
CA THR A 225 -6.31 4.90 8.60
C THR A 225 -7.43 5.92 8.41
N VAL A 226 -7.22 7.19 8.79
CA VAL A 226 -8.23 8.24 8.57
C VAL A 226 -8.36 8.61 7.08
N LEU A 227 -7.23 8.74 6.38
CA LEU A 227 -7.21 9.21 5.00
C LEU A 227 -7.38 8.09 3.96
N GLU A 228 -7.20 6.84 4.36
CA GLU A 228 -7.31 5.66 3.50
C GLU A 228 -6.46 5.83 2.22
N SER A 229 -7.08 5.70 1.04
CA SER A 229 -6.42 5.90 -0.26
C SER A 229 -5.82 7.30 -0.45
N GLN A 230 -6.36 8.33 0.20
CA GLN A 230 -5.82 9.70 0.16
C GLN A 230 -4.49 9.83 0.92
N ALA A 231 -4.15 8.87 1.78
CA ALA A 231 -2.88 8.86 2.50
C ALA A 231 -1.68 8.82 1.55
N ILE A 232 -1.79 8.12 0.41
CA ILE A 232 -0.74 8.08 -0.62
C ILE A 232 -0.53 9.47 -1.24
N VAL A 233 -1.61 10.23 -1.44
CA VAL A 233 -1.53 11.61 -1.94
C VAL A 233 -0.80 12.50 -0.94
N LEU A 234 -1.12 12.39 0.35
CA LEU A 234 -0.39 13.12 1.40
C LEU A 234 1.08 12.68 1.47
N ALA A 235 1.36 11.38 1.34
CA ALA A 235 2.70 10.82 1.39
C ALA A 235 3.65 11.41 0.34
N SER A 236 3.13 11.88 -0.80
CA SER A 236 3.93 12.59 -1.80
C SER A 236 4.50 13.94 -1.30
N ARG A 237 3.95 14.50 -0.22
CA ARG A 237 4.34 15.77 0.41
C ARG A 237 5.16 15.61 1.68
N VAL A 238 5.27 14.38 2.19
CA VAL A 238 5.97 14.05 3.44
C VAL A 238 7.31 13.40 3.10
N ASN A 239 8.42 13.84 3.69
CA ASN A 239 9.73 13.23 3.45
C ASN A 239 9.98 11.96 4.28
N ASN A 240 9.20 11.76 5.35
CA ASN A 240 9.27 10.58 6.19
C ASN A 240 9.02 9.27 5.41
N LEU A 241 10.06 8.45 5.27
CA LEU A 241 10.02 7.18 4.53
C LEU A 241 9.06 6.15 5.14
N VAL A 242 8.96 6.12 6.47
CA VAL A 242 8.06 5.20 7.18
C VAL A 242 6.61 5.59 6.92
N PHE A 243 6.28 6.88 6.95
CA PHE A 243 4.94 7.35 6.58
C PHE A 243 4.58 6.96 5.15
N LYS A 244 5.49 7.20 4.18
CA LYS A 244 5.29 6.77 2.78
C LYS A 244 5.01 5.27 2.70
N PHE A 245 5.78 4.47 3.41
CA PHE A 245 5.66 3.01 3.40
C PHE A 245 4.32 2.54 4.01
N VAL A 246 3.97 3.06 5.19
CA VAL A 246 2.72 2.75 5.89
C VAL A 246 1.50 3.18 5.07
N SER A 247 1.57 4.30 4.36
CA SER A 247 0.48 4.75 3.46
C SER A 247 0.19 3.74 2.35
N VAL A 248 1.22 3.16 1.74
CA VAL A 248 1.08 2.09 0.74
C VAL A 248 0.54 0.82 1.41
N ALA A 249 1.04 0.48 2.59
CA ALA A 249 0.65 -0.74 3.30
C ALA A 249 -0.82 -0.78 3.72
N ILE A 250 -1.33 0.33 4.25
CA ILE A 250 -2.73 0.44 4.67
C ILE A 250 -3.64 0.53 3.45
N SER A 251 -3.25 1.26 2.39
CA SER A 251 -4.05 1.35 1.17
C SER A 251 -4.31 0.00 0.50
N TRP A 252 -3.46 -1.01 0.74
CA TRP A 252 -3.65 -2.36 0.21
C TRP A 252 -4.71 -3.14 1.01
N GLN A 253 -4.97 -2.81 2.28
CA GLN A 253 -5.98 -3.54 3.05
C GLN A 253 -7.41 -3.24 2.57
N ASP A 254 -7.62 -2.10 1.92
CA ASP A 254 -8.88 -1.74 1.29
C ASP A 254 -9.00 -2.38 -0.11
N ARG A 255 -9.56 -3.59 -0.14
CA ARG A 255 -9.75 -4.39 -1.37
C ARG A 255 -10.96 -3.94 -2.21
N SER A 256 -11.68 -2.91 -1.77
CA SER A 256 -13.00 -2.53 -2.32
C SER A 256 -12.91 -1.70 -3.60
N ALA A 257 -11.85 -0.91 -3.74
CA ALA A 257 -11.71 0.04 -4.84
C ALA A 257 -10.68 -0.48 -5.85
N GLY A 258 -11.14 -0.81 -7.07
CA GLY A 258 -10.24 -1.06 -8.19
C GLY A 258 -9.33 0.14 -8.48
N PRO A 259 -8.17 -0.06 -9.14
CA PRO A 259 -7.25 1.03 -9.44
C PRO A 259 -7.92 2.14 -10.25
N SER A 260 -8.01 3.34 -9.68
CA SER A 260 -8.26 4.54 -10.46
C SER A 260 -6.94 4.99 -11.13
N GLN A 261 -7.05 5.61 -12.30
CA GLN A 261 -5.88 6.11 -13.04
C GLN A 261 -5.09 7.17 -12.23
N SER A 262 -5.75 7.91 -11.34
CA SER A 262 -5.12 8.86 -10.43
C SER A 262 -4.29 8.17 -9.32
N THR A 263 -4.70 7.01 -8.85
CA THR A 263 -3.92 6.23 -7.88
C THR A 263 -2.62 5.74 -8.49
N GLN A 264 -2.64 5.28 -9.75
CA GLN A 264 -1.44 4.79 -10.43
C GLN A 264 -0.37 5.87 -10.59
N SER A 265 -0.74 7.08 -11.05
CA SER A 265 0.22 8.19 -11.19
C SER A 265 0.80 8.64 -9.85
N THR A 266 -0.01 8.62 -8.80
CA THR A 266 0.44 8.95 -7.43
C THR A 266 1.44 7.92 -6.91
N LEU A 267 1.18 6.62 -7.11
CA LEU A 267 2.12 5.55 -6.74
C LEU A 267 3.43 5.64 -7.52
N GLN A 268 3.40 5.98 -8.81
CA GLN A 268 4.61 6.19 -9.61
C GLN A 268 5.46 7.33 -9.05
N ALA A 269 4.83 8.47 -8.75
CA ALA A 269 5.53 9.61 -8.17
C ALA A 269 6.14 9.25 -6.80
N LEU A 270 5.41 8.50 -5.97
CA LEU A 270 5.88 8.05 -4.67
C LEU A 270 7.10 7.12 -4.79
N LEU A 271 7.05 6.12 -5.68
CA LEU A 271 8.18 5.22 -5.93
C LEU A 271 9.41 5.98 -6.45
N LEU A 272 9.24 6.97 -7.32
CA LEU A 272 10.34 7.82 -7.79
C LEU A 272 10.95 8.65 -6.66
N GLN A 273 10.14 9.19 -5.75
CA GLN A 273 10.65 9.91 -4.58
C GLN A 273 11.47 8.99 -3.67
N VAL A 274 10.99 7.75 -3.42
CA VAL A 274 11.73 6.77 -2.63
C VAL A 274 13.04 6.37 -3.32
N ALA A 275 13.02 6.17 -4.64
CA ALA A 275 14.24 5.87 -5.40
C ALA A 275 15.30 7.00 -5.33
N GLN A 276 14.88 8.25 -5.11
CA GLN A 276 15.79 9.38 -4.93
C GLN A 276 16.40 9.50 -3.53
N THR A 277 16.04 8.62 -2.59
CA THR A 277 16.62 8.58 -1.23
C THR A 277 17.95 7.81 -1.22
N SER A 278 18.16 6.88 -0.29
CA SER A 278 19.35 6.02 -0.29
C SER A 278 19.11 4.71 -1.02
N ALA A 279 20.18 4.11 -1.53
CA ALA A 279 20.12 2.77 -2.15
C ALA A 279 19.65 1.70 -1.13
N ALA A 280 19.94 1.90 0.16
CA ALA A 280 19.50 1.00 1.22
C ALA A 280 17.98 1.11 1.45
N ASP A 281 17.44 2.33 1.47
CA ASP A 281 15.99 2.56 1.64
C ASP A 281 15.19 2.00 0.46
N TRP A 282 15.66 2.24 -0.76
CA TRP A 282 15.07 1.64 -1.96
C TRP A 282 15.09 0.11 -1.89
N ALA A 283 16.22 -0.49 -1.49
CA ALA A 283 16.32 -1.94 -1.35
C ALA A 283 15.39 -2.49 -0.27
N ALA A 284 15.25 -1.81 0.87
CA ALA A 284 14.31 -2.19 1.93
C ALA A 284 12.85 -2.14 1.44
N TRP A 285 12.48 -1.13 0.63
CA TRP A 285 11.18 -1.06 -0.02
C TRP A 285 10.94 -2.21 -1.00
N MET A 286 11.94 -2.50 -1.85
CA MET A 286 11.84 -3.63 -2.79
C MET A 286 11.63 -4.95 -2.05
N GLN A 287 12.39 -5.18 -0.98
CA GLN A 287 12.30 -6.37 -0.15
C GLN A 287 10.93 -6.48 0.54
N ALA A 288 10.40 -5.37 1.06
CA ALA A 288 9.14 -5.40 1.80
C ALA A 288 7.91 -5.56 0.89
N LEU A 289 7.89 -4.87 -0.26
CA LEU A 289 6.70 -4.78 -1.11
C LEU A 289 6.73 -5.77 -2.29
N PHE A 290 7.91 -6.12 -2.79
CA PHE A 290 8.07 -6.89 -4.03
C PHE A 290 8.79 -8.22 -3.84
N LYS A 291 8.97 -8.70 -2.61
CA LYS A 291 9.49 -10.06 -2.38
C LYS A 291 8.63 -11.15 -3.02
N ALA A 292 7.32 -10.95 -3.06
CA ALA A 292 6.38 -11.82 -3.77
C ALA A 292 5.39 -10.94 -4.58
N PRO A 293 5.75 -10.52 -5.81
CA PRO A 293 4.88 -9.66 -6.62
C PRO A 293 3.57 -10.36 -7.01
N GLY A 294 2.55 -9.60 -7.42
CA GLY A 294 1.23 -10.12 -7.83
C GLY A 294 0.12 -9.92 -6.81
N HIS A 295 0.44 -9.40 -5.62
CA HIS A 295 -0.56 -9.12 -4.59
C HIS A 295 -1.23 -7.75 -4.75
N ASN A 296 -0.59 -6.81 -5.45
CA ASN A 296 -1.13 -5.47 -5.72
C ASN A 296 -0.81 -5.08 -7.18
N PRO A 297 -1.71 -5.39 -8.13
CA PRO A 297 -1.50 -5.12 -9.55
C PRO A 297 -1.23 -3.64 -9.86
N SER A 298 -1.81 -2.72 -9.09
CA SER A 298 -1.65 -1.27 -9.24
C SER A 298 -0.23 -0.83 -8.90
N LEU A 299 0.32 -1.37 -7.80
CA LEU A 299 1.68 -1.11 -7.36
C LEU A 299 2.70 -1.77 -8.29
N ASP A 300 2.45 -3.00 -8.74
CA ASP A 300 3.27 -3.71 -9.72
C ASP A 300 3.33 -2.94 -11.06
N ALA A 301 2.18 -2.46 -11.56
CA ALA A 301 2.12 -1.64 -12.77
C ALA A 301 2.81 -0.27 -12.61
N ALA A 302 2.71 0.35 -11.43
CA ALA A 302 3.44 1.58 -11.12
C ALA A 302 4.96 1.33 -11.13
N LEU A 303 5.43 0.25 -10.51
CA LEU A 303 6.85 -0.12 -10.52
C LEU A 303 7.37 -0.34 -11.95
N GLY A 304 6.64 -1.06 -12.79
CA GLY A 304 7.04 -1.31 -14.19
C GLY A 304 7.23 -0.03 -15.02
N SER A 305 6.45 1.00 -14.72
CA SER A 305 6.57 2.32 -15.35
C SER A 305 7.77 3.11 -14.80
N VAL A 306 8.03 2.99 -13.49
CA VAL A 306 9.12 3.69 -12.81
C VAL A 306 10.48 3.09 -13.17
N LEU A 307 10.61 1.76 -13.30
CA LEU A 307 11.88 1.10 -13.62
C LEU A 307 12.52 1.63 -14.91
N GLN A 308 11.73 2.12 -15.87
CA GLN A 308 12.21 2.74 -17.12
C GLN A 308 13.01 4.04 -16.90
N GLN A 309 12.78 4.71 -15.77
CA GLN A 309 13.39 5.99 -15.40
C GLN A 309 14.54 5.83 -14.40
N LEU A 310 14.75 4.61 -13.89
CA LEU A 310 15.74 4.33 -12.85
C LEU A 310 17.06 3.81 -13.43
N SER A 311 18.05 3.70 -12.54
CA SER A 311 19.41 3.27 -12.88
C SER A 311 19.69 1.81 -12.48
N GLN A 312 20.85 1.31 -12.89
CA GLN A 312 21.35 -0.04 -12.60
C GLN A 312 21.28 -0.44 -11.13
N VAL A 313 21.57 0.49 -10.20
CA VAL A 313 21.53 0.23 -8.75
C VAL A 313 20.12 -0.16 -8.31
N HIS A 314 19.10 0.54 -8.83
CA HIS A 314 17.70 0.29 -8.51
C HIS A 314 17.20 -1.04 -9.07
N TRP A 315 17.58 -1.36 -10.31
CA TRP A 315 17.25 -2.62 -10.95
C TRP A 315 17.86 -3.81 -10.20
N THR A 316 19.12 -3.66 -9.75
CA THR A 316 19.80 -4.67 -8.93
C THR A 316 19.06 -4.91 -7.63
N ALA A 317 18.64 -3.85 -6.93
CA ALA A 317 17.86 -3.96 -5.71
C ALA A 317 16.50 -4.64 -5.94
N PHE A 318 15.81 -4.31 -7.03
CA PHE A 318 14.55 -4.97 -7.40
C PHE A 318 14.75 -6.48 -7.62
N PHE A 319 15.70 -6.90 -8.46
CA PHE A 319 15.90 -8.32 -8.73
C PHE A 319 16.37 -9.11 -7.50
N LYS A 320 17.20 -8.51 -6.64
CA LYS A 320 17.65 -9.14 -5.39
C LYS A 320 16.55 -9.28 -4.35
N ALA A 321 15.49 -8.48 -4.42
CA ALA A 321 14.39 -8.55 -3.48
C ALA A 321 13.45 -9.72 -3.74
N LEU A 322 13.38 -10.21 -4.98
CA LEU A 322 12.46 -11.26 -5.40
C LEU A 322 12.76 -12.57 -4.67
N SER A 323 11.72 -13.21 -4.12
CA SER A 323 11.81 -14.59 -3.67
C SER A 323 11.94 -15.52 -4.88
N LEU A 324 13.12 -16.13 -5.04
CA LEU A 324 13.43 -16.99 -6.18
C LEU A 324 13.06 -18.45 -5.98
N ASN A 325 12.48 -18.84 -4.84
CA ASN A 325 12.02 -20.21 -4.57
C ASN A 325 11.24 -20.84 -5.74
N TYR A 326 11.14 -22.18 -5.76
CA TYR A 326 10.49 -22.95 -6.82
C TYR A 326 8.97 -22.71 -6.92
N SER A 327 8.56 -21.49 -7.29
CA SER A 327 7.17 -21.06 -7.39
C SER A 327 6.94 -20.33 -8.71
N HIS A 328 6.12 -20.94 -9.56
CA HIS A 328 5.64 -20.32 -10.79
C HIS A 328 4.79 -19.07 -10.54
N ARG A 329 4.22 -18.92 -9.32
CA ARG A 329 3.25 -17.86 -9.00
C ARG A 329 3.82 -16.45 -9.11
N ALA A 330 5.13 -16.29 -8.89
CA ALA A 330 5.81 -15.00 -9.01
C ALA A 330 6.25 -14.66 -10.45
N ALA A 331 6.36 -15.65 -11.34
CA ALA A 331 6.88 -15.45 -12.69
C ALA A 331 6.00 -14.52 -13.53
N ALA A 332 4.68 -14.73 -13.53
CA ALA A 332 3.75 -13.92 -14.31
C ALA A 332 3.65 -12.46 -13.81
N PRO A 333 3.52 -12.19 -12.50
CA PRO A 333 3.57 -10.82 -11.98
C PRO A 333 4.85 -10.07 -12.32
N VAL A 334 6.01 -10.72 -12.21
CA VAL A 334 7.30 -10.09 -12.57
C VAL A 334 7.37 -9.83 -14.08
N ALA A 335 6.93 -10.78 -14.90
CA ALA A 335 6.85 -10.58 -16.34
C ALA A 335 5.96 -9.38 -16.69
N ASN A 336 4.76 -9.30 -16.13
CA ASN A 336 3.84 -8.18 -16.35
C ASN A 336 4.44 -6.82 -15.97
N THR A 337 5.24 -6.79 -14.90
CA THR A 337 5.97 -5.58 -14.47
C THR A 337 7.04 -5.16 -15.49
N LEU A 338 7.71 -6.13 -16.13
CA LEU A 338 8.88 -5.90 -16.98
C LEU A 338 8.56 -5.82 -18.48
N VAL A 339 7.43 -6.33 -18.94
CA VAL A 339 7.00 -6.25 -20.35
C VAL A 339 6.98 -4.80 -20.88
N PRO A 340 6.47 -3.79 -20.15
CA PRO A 340 6.57 -2.40 -20.58
C PRO A 340 8.01 -1.93 -20.80
N PHE A 341 8.94 -2.35 -19.93
CA PHE A 341 10.36 -2.03 -20.07
C PHE A 341 10.99 -2.74 -21.29
N ALA A 342 10.64 -4.01 -21.54
CA ALA A 342 11.08 -4.75 -22.72
C ALA A 342 10.66 -4.09 -24.04
N ASN A 343 9.44 -3.55 -24.07
CA ASN A 343 8.86 -2.84 -25.21
C ASN A 343 9.35 -1.38 -25.35
N SER A 344 10.13 -0.88 -24.39
CA SER A 344 10.66 0.50 -24.45
C SER A 344 11.77 0.66 -25.50
N GLY A 345 11.99 1.89 -25.95
CA GLY A 345 13.08 2.23 -26.89
C GLY A 345 14.50 2.21 -26.28
N ASN A 346 14.65 1.92 -24.98
CA ASN A 346 15.93 2.00 -24.28
C ASN A 346 16.78 0.73 -24.48
N THR A 347 17.39 0.57 -25.66
CA THR A 347 18.18 -0.63 -26.00
C THR A 347 19.35 -0.88 -25.04
N ALA A 348 20.11 0.17 -24.71
CA ALA A 348 21.26 0.05 -23.80
C ALA A 348 20.82 -0.35 -22.37
N GLY A 349 19.76 0.29 -21.85
CA GLY A 349 19.20 -0.06 -20.55
C GLY A 349 18.65 -1.48 -20.51
N LYS A 350 18.02 -1.95 -21.59
CA LYS A 350 17.56 -3.35 -21.74
C LYS A 350 18.70 -4.35 -21.59
N THR A 351 19.78 -4.19 -22.34
CA THR A 351 20.94 -5.08 -22.24
C THR A 351 21.48 -5.15 -20.81
N VAL A 352 21.63 -4.00 -20.15
CA VAL A 352 22.13 -3.93 -18.77
C VAL A 352 21.16 -4.57 -17.78
N MET A 353 19.86 -4.27 -17.86
CA MET A 353 18.84 -4.82 -16.96
C MET A 353 18.78 -6.35 -17.05
N TRP A 354 18.79 -6.91 -18.28
CA TRP A 354 18.75 -8.36 -18.47
C TRP A 354 20.02 -9.04 -17.98
N ALA A 355 21.18 -8.41 -18.16
CA ALA A 355 22.44 -8.93 -17.61
C ALA A 355 22.43 -8.99 -16.07
N ILE A 356 21.85 -7.98 -15.39
CA ILE A 356 21.69 -8.01 -13.92
C ILE A 356 20.78 -9.15 -13.50
N ALA A 357 19.63 -9.30 -14.15
CA ALA A 357 18.68 -10.37 -13.82
C ALA A 357 19.33 -11.76 -13.99
N HIS A 358 20.05 -11.95 -15.10
CA HIS A 358 20.83 -13.16 -15.34
C HIS A 358 21.88 -13.39 -14.26
N GLN A 359 22.61 -12.36 -13.83
CA GLN A 359 23.61 -12.48 -12.76
C GLN A 359 22.96 -12.92 -11.44
N VAL A 360 21.88 -12.26 -11.01
CA VAL A 360 21.16 -12.61 -9.77
C VAL A 360 20.63 -14.04 -9.82
N TRP A 361 20.05 -14.44 -10.95
CA TRP A 361 19.60 -15.82 -11.17
C TRP A 361 20.75 -16.83 -11.18
N SER A 362 21.86 -16.50 -11.82
CA SER A 362 23.03 -17.38 -11.92
C SER A 362 23.72 -17.57 -10.58
N ASP A 363 23.77 -16.53 -9.74
CA ASP A 363 24.32 -16.60 -8.39
C ASP A 363 23.46 -17.49 -7.47
N TRP A 364 22.14 -17.46 -7.67
CA TRP A 364 21.20 -18.32 -6.95
C TRP A 364 21.28 -19.79 -7.41
N ASP A 365 21.47 -20.04 -8.71
CA ASP A 365 21.65 -21.37 -9.30
C ASP A 365 20.58 -22.40 -8.89
N TYR A 366 19.32 -21.97 -8.90
CA TYR A 366 18.20 -22.78 -8.41
C TYR A 366 18.42 -23.30 -6.99
N GLY A 367 18.94 -22.45 -6.11
CA GLY A 367 19.13 -22.75 -4.69
C GLY A 367 20.21 -23.80 -4.42
N LYS A 368 21.18 -24.01 -5.32
CA LYS A 368 22.20 -25.08 -5.20
C LYS A 368 22.92 -25.12 -3.84
N ASN A 369 23.06 -23.96 -3.18
CA ASN A 369 23.74 -23.81 -1.90
C ASN A 369 22.77 -23.65 -0.71
N GLU A 370 21.47 -23.84 -0.93
CA GLU A 370 20.43 -23.73 0.10
C GLU A 370 20.13 -25.10 0.74
N GLY A 371 19.67 -25.12 1.99
CA GLY A 371 19.46 -26.37 2.74
C GLY A 371 18.34 -27.27 2.21
N ASP A 372 17.44 -26.74 1.38
CA ASP A 372 16.30 -27.46 0.76
C ASP A 372 16.29 -27.24 -0.75
N SER A 373 17.35 -27.71 -1.42
CA SER A 373 17.59 -27.50 -2.85
C SER A 373 17.17 -28.68 -3.73
N ALA A 374 16.45 -29.66 -3.18
CA ALA A 374 16.11 -30.87 -3.91
C ALA A 374 15.06 -30.56 -4.99
N MET A 375 15.32 -30.95 -6.24
CA MET A 375 14.43 -30.69 -7.37
C MET A 375 13.95 -31.99 -7.99
N PHE A 376 12.67 -32.31 -7.85
CA PHE A 376 12.05 -33.52 -8.42
C PHE A 376 11.40 -33.29 -9.80
N ALA A 377 11.32 -32.04 -10.23
CA ALA A 377 10.97 -31.63 -11.59
C ALA A 377 11.76 -30.36 -11.95
N PRO A 378 11.87 -30.00 -13.24
CA PRO A 378 12.31 -28.66 -13.62
C PRO A 378 11.44 -27.59 -12.92
N ALA A 379 12.00 -26.43 -12.65
CA ALA A 379 11.32 -25.35 -11.92
C ALA A 379 11.20 -24.08 -12.76
N ALA A 380 10.12 -23.34 -12.49
CA ALA A 380 9.95 -21.95 -12.88
C ALA A 380 10.23 -21.06 -11.67
N CYS A 381 10.72 -19.84 -11.92
CA CYS A 381 10.97 -18.86 -10.88
C CYS A 381 10.57 -17.45 -11.33
N ALA A 382 10.60 -16.50 -10.40
CA ALA A 382 10.28 -15.10 -10.65
C ALA A 382 11.10 -14.46 -11.80
N LEU A 383 12.30 -14.98 -12.06
CA LEU A 383 13.24 -14.43 -13.06
C LEU A 383 13.16 -15.09 -14.45
N ASP A 384 12.23 -16.03 -14.68
CA ASP A 384 12.13 -16.73 -15.97
C ASP A 384 12.07 -15.77 -17.17
N PHE A 385 11.21 -14.74 -17.11
CA PHE A 385 11.09 -13.75 -18.19
C PHE A 385 12.37 -12.93 -18.41
N PRO A 386 12.91 -12.20 -17.41
CA PRO A 386 14.09 -11.37 -17.64
C PRO A 386 15.35 -12.19 -17.99
N VAL A 387 15.46 -13.43 -17.54
CA VAL A 387 16.56 -14.33 -17.93
C VAL A 387 16.38 -14.83 -19.37
N ALA A 388 15.16 -15.18 -19.80
CA ALA A 388 14.91 -15.50 -21.20
C ALA A 388 15.17 -14.30 -22.13
N MET A 389 14.86 -13.07 -21.68
CA MET A 389 15.19 -11.83 -22.39
C MET A 389 16.71 -11.61 -22.49
N TYR A 390 17.49 -11.98 -21.47
CA TYR A 390 18.95 -11.99 -21.56
C TYR A 390 19.42 -12.91 -22.68
N TYR A 391 18.97 -14.16 -22.71
CA TYR A 391 19.33 -15.10 -23.79
C TYR A 391 18.86 -14.61 -25.17
N ALA A 392 17.67 -14.02 -25.25
CA ALA A 392 17.16 -13.43 -26.49
C ALA A 392 18.06 -12.29 -27.02
N SER A 393 18.74 -11.56 -26.12
CA SER A 393 19.65 -10.47 -26.45
C SER A 393 21.05 -10.93 -26.91
N LEU A 394 21.41 -12.19 -26.69
CA LEU A 394 22.68 -12.76 -27.15
C LEU A 394 22.69 -12.91 -28.68
N GLN A 395 23.90 -12.97 -29.24
CA GLN A 395 24.05 -13.34 -30.64
C GLN A 395 23.58 -14.77 -30.87
N ASN A 396 23.04 -15.04 -32.06
CA ASN A 396 22.45 -16.35 -32.36
C ASN A 396 23.44 -17.51 -32.15
N HIS A 397 24.73 -17.30 -32.47
CA HIS A 397 25.75 -18.33 -32.28
C HIS A 397 26.02 -18.63 -30.80
N ASP A 398 26.08 -17.60 -29.94
CA ASP A 398 26.27 -17.76 -28.48
C ASP A 398 25.09 -18.49 -27.85
N ARG A 399 23.87 -18.12 -28.25
CA ARG A 399 22.65 -18.75 -27.75
C ARG A 399 22.54 -20.22 -28.14
N LEU A 400 22.84 -20.56 -29.41
CA LEU A 400 22.86 -21.96 -29.87
C LEU A 400 24.00 -22.77 -29.22
N ALA A 401 25.14 -22.14 -28.92
CA ALA A 401 26.23 -22.78 -28.20
C ALA A 401 25.82 -23.12 -26.77
N GLU A 402 25.16 -22.21 -26.05
CA GLU A 402 24.69 -22.46 -24.68
C GLU A 402 23.57 -23.52 -24.66
N GLU A 403 22.65 -23.50 -25.63
CA GLU A 403 21.62 -24.54 -25.77
C GLU A 403 22.24 -25.92 -25.95
N ARG A 404 23.21 -26.05 -26.87
CA ARG A 404 23.91 -27.33 -27.11
C ARG A 404 24.67 -27.80 -25.87
N LYS A 405 25.39 -26.90 -25.21
CA LYS A 405 26.13 -27.19 -23.97
C LYS A 405 25.21 -27.73 -22.87
N LEU A 406 24.03 -27.12 -22.69
CA LEU A 406 23.06 -27.59 -21.71
C LEU A 406 22.45 -28.95 -22.10
N GLN A 407 22.17 -29.16 -23.38
CA GLN A 407 21.67 -30.45 -23.87
C GLN A 407 22.70 -31.56 -23.66
N GLU A 408 23.96 -31.32 -24.02
CA GLU A 408 25.07 -32.24 -23.78
C GLU A 408 25.20 -32.57 -22.28
N ALA A 409 25.17 -31.56 -21.42
CA ALA A 409 25.23 -31.75 -19.96
C ALA A 409 24.06 -32.59 -19.43
N ILE A 410 22.84 -32.42 -19.95
CA ILE A 410 21.68 -33.23 -19.57
C ILE A 410 21.87 -34.68 -20.02
N ASP A 411 22.37 -34.89 -21.23
CA ASP A 411 22.55 -36.23 -21.81
C ASP A 411 23.69 -36.99 -21.13
N THR A 412 24.70 -36.29 -20.61
CA THR A 412 25.85 -36.89 -19.91
C THR A 412 25.77 -36.83 -18.40
N VAL A 413 24.71 -36.26 -17.79
CA VAL A 413 24.64 -36.08 -16.32
C VAL A 413 24.86 -37.38 -15.55
N GLU A 414 24.39 -38.52 -16.07
CA GLU A 414 24.58 -39.83 -15.42
C GLU A 414 26.04 -40.32 -15.39
N GLN A 415 26.93 -39.67 -16.13
CA GLN A 415 28.36 -39.99 -16.19
C GLN A 415 29.15 -39.32 -15.05
N GLU A 416 28.53 -38.39 -14.31
CA GLU A 416 29.12 -37.73 -13.16
C GLU A 416 28.86 -38.50 -11.85
N TRP A 417 29.70 -38.24 -10.84
CA TRP A 417 29.59 -38.88 -9.53
C TRP A 417 28.70 -38.06 -8.59
N PHE A 418 27.64 -38.67 -8.07
CA PHE A 418 26.72 -38.04 -7.10
C PHE A 418 26.69 -38.84 -5.80
N THR A 419 26.41 -38.17 -4.68
CA THR A 419 26.32 -38.86 -3.38
C THR A 419 25.00 -39.59 -3.21
N SER A 420 23.97 -39.19 -3.97
CA SER A 420 22.65 -39.82 -3.97
C SER A 420 21.92 -39.69 -5.31
N VAL A 421 20.86 -40.49 -5.49
CA VAL A 421 19.94 -40.35 -6.63
C VAL A 421 19.25 -38.99 -6.62
N THR A 422 18.87 -38.47 -5.44
CA THR A 422 18.22 -37.17 -5.30
C THR A 422 19.10 -36.04 -5.83
N GLU A 423 20.41 -36.07 -5.57
CA GLU A 423 21.35 -35.08 -6.12
C GLU A 423 21.45 -35.16 -7.64
N LEU A 424 21.54 -36.37 -8.20
CA LEU A 424 21.56 -36.59 -9.64
C LEU A 424 20.26 -36.06 -10.31
N VAL A 425 19.11 -36.38 -9.73
CA VAL A 425 17.80 -35.89 -10.22
C VAL A 425 17.73 -34.37 -10.12
N THR A 426 18.24 -33.80 -9.03
CA THR A 426 18.27 -32.36 -8.79
C THR A 426 19.13 -31.64 -9.83
N GLU A 427 20.36 -32.12 -10.07
CA GLU A 427 21.26 -31.51 -11.06
C GLU A 427 20.66 -31.61 -12.47
N ARG A 428 20.11 -32.77 -12.84
CA ARG A 428 19.42 -32.93 -14.12
C ARG A 428 18.27 -31.93 -14.28
N ASN A 429 17.42 -31.79 -13.27
CA ASN A 429 16.28 -30.86 -13.32
C ASN A 429 16.70 -29.39 -13.30
N ARG A 430 17.79 -29.04 -12.61
CA ARG A 430 18.43 -27.72 -12.69
C ARG A 430 18.88 -27.41 -14.11
N LEU A 431 19.63 -28.32 -14.76
CA LEU A 431 20.06 -28.16 -16.15
C LEU A 431 18.87 -27.99 -17.11
N LYS A 432 17.80 -28.79 -16.94
CA LYS A 432 16.57 -28.66 -17.74
C LYS A 432 15.85 -27.33 -17.53
N SER A 433 15.85 -26.82 -16.30
CA SER A 433 15.26 -25.51 -15.99
C SER A 433 16.02 -24.39 -16.70
N ARG A 434 17.35 -24.46 -16.76
CA ARG A 434 18.20 -23.56 -17.55
C ARG A 434 17.91 -23.67 -19.04
N LEU A 435 17.88 -24.89 -19.58
CA LEU A 435 17.64 -25.16 -21.01
C LEU A 435 16.30 -24.55 -21.46
N ARG A 436 15.25 -24.67 -20.64
CA ARG A 436 13.93 -24.06 -20.90
C ARG A 436 14.03 -22.54 -21.11
N LEU A 437 14.89 -21.83 -20.37
CA LEU A 437 15.06 -20.38 -20.52
C LEU A 437 15.85 -20.02 -21.79
N VAL A 438 16.85 -20.81 -22.17
CA VAL A 438 17.59 -20.62 -23.44
C VAL A 438 16.67 -20.86 -24.64
N GLN A 439 15.88 -21.93 -24.61
CA GLN A 439 14.89 -22.26 -25.63
C GLN A 439 13.82 -21.16 -25.75
N HIS A 440 13.36 -20.60 -24.63
CA HIS A 440 12.45 -19.46 -24.65
C HIS A 440 13.12 -18.20 -25.20
N GLY A 441 14.40 -17.97 -24.87
CA GLY A 441 15.20 -16.91 -25.47
C GLY A 441 15.30 -17.02 -26.99
N ASN A 442 15.44 -18.23 -27.54
CA ASN A 442 15.35 -18.48 -28.99
C ASN A 442 13.98 -18.07 -29.54
N ALA A 443 12.89 -18.49 -28.89
CA ALA A 443 11.53 -18.17 -29.32
C ALA A 443 11.26 -16.65 -29.32
N LEU A 444 11.67 -15.95 -28.25
CA LEU A 444 11.57 -14.50 -28.13
C LEU A 444 12.37 -13.77 -29.21
N ALA A 445 13.63 -14.18 -29.45
CA ALA A 445 14.46 -13.60 -30.52
C ALA A 445 13.87 -13.84 -31.93
N ASN A 446 13.09 -14.90 -32.10
CA ASN A 446 12.37 -15.22 -33.34
C ASN A 446 10.97 -14.58 -33.42
N GLY A 447 10.60 -13.70 -32.47
CA GLY A 447 9.37 -12.92 -32.52
C GLY A 447 8.17 -13.52 -31.79
N SER A 448 8.38 -14.45 -30.84
CA SER A 448 7.31 -14.90 -29.95
C SER A 448 6.73 -13.74 -29.13
N ASP A 449 5.41 -13.73 -28.96
CA ASP A 449 4.67 -12.77 -28.13
C ASP A 449 4.45 -13.26 -26.69
N GLN A 450 4.85 -14.50 -26.39
CA GLN A 450 4.65 -15.10 -25.08
C GLN A 450 5.74 -14.65 -24.11
N ALA A 451 5.37 -13.88 -23.09
CA ALA A 451 6.34 -13.40 -22.10
C ALA A 451 6.98 -14.56 -21.33
N LEU A 452 6.21 -15.56 -20.91
CA LEU A 452 6.73 -16.69 -20.13
C LEU A 452 7.04 -17.91 -21.00
N PRO A 453 8.03 -18.74 -20.62
CA PRO A 453 8.26 -20.01 -21.28
C PRO A 453 7.06 -20.94 -21.11
N PRO A 454 6.88 -21.91 -22.04
CA PRO A 454 5.78 -22.86 -21.95
C PRO A 454 5.76 -23.63 -20.63
N PRO A 455 4.59 -24.14 -20.20
CA PRO A 455 4.48 -24.96 -19.01
C PRO A 455 5.43 -26.15 -19.06
N ILE A 456 5.98 -26.51 -17.90
CA ILE A 456 6.94 -27.61 -17.77
C ILE A 456 6.23 -28.92 -18.10
N GLN A 457 6.74 -29.66 -19.09
CA GLN A 457 6.19 -30.94 -19.51
C GLN A 457 7.09 -32.10 -19.08
N PRO A 458 6.53 -33.29 -18.81
CA PRO A 458 7.29 -34.52 -18.64
C PRO A 458 8.22 -34.77 -19.83
N ASP A 459 9.32 -35.48 -19.58
CA ASP A 459 10.24 -35.90 -20.65
C ASP A 459 9.50 -36.59 -21.81
N ALA A 460 9.90 -36.35 -23.06
CA ALA A 460 9.31 -37.05 -24.20
C ALA A 460 9.81 -38.51 -24.30
N ASP A 461 11.08 -38.71 -23.93
CA ASP A 461 11.78 -39.98 -23.99
C ASP A 461 11.31 -40.98 -22.91
N GLN A 462 11.12 -42.24 -23.31
CA GLN A 462 10.57 -43.28 -22.45
C GLN A 462 11.51 -43.69 -21.32
N TYR A 463 12.82 -43.68 -21.58
CA TYR A 463 13.83 -44.00 -20.56
C TYR A 463 13.85 -42.91 -19.49
N ALA A 464 13.94 -41.65 -19.91
CA ALA A 464 13.92 -40.51 -19.00
C ALA A 464 12.61 -40.44 -18.20
N ARG A 465 11.45 -40.71 -18.82
CA ARG A 465 10.17 -40.81 -18.10
C ARG A 465 10.21 -41.86 -16.99
N SER A 466 10.78 -43.03 -17.26
CA SER A 466 10.79 -44.16 -16.32
C SER A 466 11.82 -43.99 -15.20
N ARG A 467 12.92 -43.29 -15.48
CA ARG A 467 14.03 -43.09 -14.54
C ARG A 467 13.90 -41.80 -13.73
N TYR A 468 13.33 -40.76 -14.33
CA TYR A 468 13.22 -39.39 -13.78
C TYR A 468 11.76 -38.97 -13.65
N HIS A 469 10.92 -39.84 -13.10
CA HIS A 469 9.52 -39.52 -12.84
C HIS A 469 9.39 -38.19 -12.11
N TYR A 470 8.68 -37.24 -12.71
CA TYR A 470 8.37 -36.00 -12.02
C TYR A 470 7.33 -36.31 -10.95
N HIS A 471 7.69 -36.07 -9.70
CA HIS A 471 6.71 -35.91 -8.64
C HIS A 471 6.23 -34.45 -8.73
N ASP A 472 4.93 -34.24 -8.95
CA ASP A 472 4.26 -32.93 -8.85
C ASP A 472 4.38 -31.93 -10.02
N VAL A 473 4.23 -32.38 -11.28
CA VAL A 473 4.12 -31.45 -12.45
C VAL A 473 2.83 -30.62 -12.47
N ASN A 474 1.80 -31.11 -11.76
CA ASN A 474 0.43 -30.59 -11.82
C ASN A 474 -0.04 -29.92 -10.52
N ILE A 475 0.86 -29.59 -9.60
CA ILE A 475 0.48 -28.94 -8.35
C ILE A 475 0.53 -27.41 -8.54
N PHE A 476 -0.62 -26.91 -9.04
CA PHE A 476 -1.10 -25.51 -9.16
C PHE A 476 -0.77 -24.77 -10.45
#